data_AF-A0A3D9CD73-F1
#
_entry.id   AF-A0A3D9CD73-F1
#
_cell.length_a   1.000
_cell.length_b   1.000
_cell.length_c   1.000
_cell.angle_alpha   90.00
_cell.angle_beta   90.00
_cell.angle_gamma   90.00
#
_symmetry.space_group_name_H-M   'P 1'
#
loop_
_entity.id
_entity.type
_entity.pdbx_description
1 polymer ?
#
loop_
_entity_poly.entity_id
_entity_poly.type
_entity_poly.pdbx_seq_one_letter_code
_entity_poly.pdbx_strand_id
1 'polypeptide(L)'
;MNYEQYNKQSFDNLIQIQEKFKETFEVDSYANWFYDDETELLRLYNNDEDEIYFKYVSVGTYSLKSETWMWSWFNKYSILIKIFKTH
;
A
#
# COMPACT_ATOMS: atom_id res chain seq x y z
N MET A 1 0.95 9.02 -28.02
CA MET A 1 1.60 8.19 -26.99
C MET A 1 0.99 6.80 -27.06
N ASN A 2 1.79 5.76 -27.23
CA ASN A 2 1.30 4.38 -27.22
C ASN A 2 1.17 3.86 -25.79
N TYR A 3 0.58 2.67 -25.61
CA TYR A 3 0.37 2.08 -24.29
C TYR A 3 1.68 1.87 -23.52
N GLU A 4 2.74 1.39 -24.18
CA GLU A 4 4.04 1.15 -23.54
C GLU A 4 4.66 2.43 -22.99
N GLN A 5 4.61 3.51 -23.77
CA GLN A 5 5.09 4.84 -23.36
C GLN A 5 4.28 5.38 -22.19
N TYR A 6 2.94 5.25 -22.24
CA TYR A 6 2.07 5.67 -21.13
C TYR A 6 2.34 4.87 -19.86
N ASN A 7 2.49 3.55 -19.97
CA ASN A 7 2.77 2.66 -18.85
C ASN A 7 4.10 3.03 -18.19
N LYS A 8 5.16 3.20 -19.00
CA LYS A 8 6.47 3.61 -18.51
C LYS A 8 6.40 4.97 -17.80
N GLN A 9 5.76 5.97 -18.41
CA GLN A 9 5.63 7.30 -17.80
C GLN A 9 4.84 7.25 -16.48
N SER A 10 3.76 6.47 -16.44
CA SER A 10 2.93 6.33 -15.23
C SER A 10 3.70 5.63 -14.10
N PHE A 11 4.47 4.60 -14.45
CA PHE A 11 5.34 3.91 -13.51
C PHE A 11 6.44 4.82 -12.98
N ASP A 12 7.14 5.54 -13.85
CA ASP A 12 8.22 6.46 -13.47
C ASP A 12 7.68 7.57 -12.55
N ASN A 13 6.49 8.11 -12.83
CA ASN A 13 5.83 9.09 -11.97
C ASN A 13 5.46 8.50 -10.60
N LEU A 14 4.94 7.27 -10.56
CA LEU A 14 4.58 6.59 -9.32
C LEU A 14 5.81 6.39 -8.43
N ILE A 15 6.92 5.92 -9.00
CA ILE A 15 8.18 5.73 -8.26
C ILE A 15 8.66 7.06 -7.68
N GLN A 16 8.64 8.16 -8.44
CA GLN A 16 9.04 9.47 -7.93
C GLN A 16 8.17 9.95 -6.76
N ILE A 17 6.86 9.71 -6.81
CA ILE A 17 5.95 10.04 -5.71
C ILE A 17 6.28 9.18 -4.47
N GLN A 18 6.54 7.88 -4.68
CA GLN A 18 6.86 6.95 -3.60
C GLN A 18 8.18 7.30 -2.92
N GLU A 19 9.25 7.58 -3.68
CA GLU A 19 10.54 7.97 -3.09
C GLU A 19 10.41 9.27 -2.28
N LYS A 20 9.74 10.30 -2.82
CA LYS A 20 9.50 11.54 -2.07
C LYS A 20 8.68 11.32 -0.80
N PHE A 21 7.67 10.46 -0.86
CA PHE A 21 6.88 10.10 0.31
C PHE A 21 7.75 9.44 1.38
N LYS A 22 8.58 8.47 1.00
CA LYS A 22 9.51 7.79 1.90
C LYS A 22 10.52 8.74 2.53
N GLU A 23 11.10 9.65 1.75
CA GLU A 23 12.03 10.67 2.24
C GLU A 23 11.34 11.66 3.20
N THR A 24 10.14 12.14 2.85
CA THR A 24 9.42 13.15 3.64
C THR A 24 9.03 12.66 5.02
N PHE A 25 8.65 11.38 5.12
CA PHE A 25 8.20 10.77 6.37
C PHE A 25 9.21 9.82 6.98
N GLU A 26 10.42 9.74 6.40
CA GLU A 26 11.50 8.85 6.80
C GLU A 26 11.02 7.40 7.03
N VAL A 27 10.14 6.88 6.15
CA VAL A 27 9.44 5.60 6.34
C VAL A 27 10.39 4.44 6.61
N ASP A 28 11.57 4.45 5.97
CA ASP A 28 12.57 3.39 6.11
C ASP A 28 13.40 3.48 7.41
N SER A 29 13.25 4.55 8.20
CA SER A 29 13.97 4.72 9.48
C SER A 29 13.28 4.00 10.65
N TYR A 30 12.02 3.59 10.50
CA TYR A 30 11.26 2.90 11.53
C TYR A 30 11.54 1.39 11.54
N ALA A 31 11.90 0.86 12.70
CA ALA A 31 12.21 -0.57 12.88
C ALA A 31 10.96 -1.45 12.99
N ASN A 32 9.83 -0.91 13.45
CA ASN A 32 8.60 -1.66 13.67
C ASN A 32 7.42 -1.06 12.91
N TRP A 33 6.47 -1.93 12.57
CA TRP A 33 5.20 -1.53 12.00
C TRP A 33 4.07 -2.40 12.55
N PHE A 34 2.88 -1.82 12.63
CA PHE A 34 1.65 -2.51 12.99
C PHE A 34 0.51 -1.98 12.15
N TYR A 35 -0.30 -2.88 11.59
CA TYR A 35 -1.47 -2.50 10.82
C TYR A 35 -2.73 -2.94 11.56
N ASP A 36 -3.57 -1.97 11.88
CA ASP A 36 -4.90 -2.19 12.44
C ASP A 36 -5.92 -2.24 11.32
N ASP A 37 -6.39 -3.46 11.07
CA ASP A 37 -7.39 -3.78 10.07
C ASP A 37 -8.78 -3.22 10.35
N GLU A 38 -9.15 -2.98 11.62
CA GLU A 38 -10.46 -2.42 11.98
C GLU A 38 -10.51 -0.92 11.70
N THR A 39 -9.39 -0.23 11.88
CA THR A 39 -9.29 1.23 11.72
C THR A 39 -8.62 1.68 10.43
N GLU A 40 -8.10 0.74 9.64
CA GLU A 40 -7.31 1.00 8.42
C GLU A 40 -6.05 1.85 8.71
N LEU A 41 -5.49 1.74 9.93
CA LEU A 41 -4.34 2.52 10.37
C LEU A 41 -3.06 1.69 10.35
N LEU A 42 -2.08 2.18 9.60
CA LEU A 42 -0.70 1.70 9.63
C LEU A 42 0.10 2.59 10.56
N ARG A 43 0.59 2.02 11.66
CA ARG A 43 1.53 2.65 12.59
C ARG A 43 2.96 2.18 12.24
N LEU A 44 3.89 3.12 12.11
CA LEU A 44 5.34 2.86 12.06
C LEU A 44 5.96 3.47 13.31
N TYR A 45 6.88 2.77 13.99
CA TYR A 45 7.44 3.25 15.25
C TYR A 45 8.80 2.62 15.61
N ASN A 46 9.63 3.40 16.30
CA ASN A 46 10.86 2.92 16.94
C ASN A 46 10.66 2.72 18.45
N ASN A 47 9.89 3.62 19.07
CA ASN A 47 9.46 3.60 20.46
C ASN A 47 8.18 4.43 20.59
N ASP A 48 7.64 4.60 21.81
CA ASP A 48 6.37 5.29 22.01
C ASP A 48 6.41 6.81 21.75
N GLU A 49 7.59 7.41 21.62
CA GLU A 49 7.77 8.85 21.35
C GLU A 49 8.14 9.13 19.87
N ASP A 50 8.48 8.09 19.11
CA ASP A 50 8.90 8.16 17.71
C ASP A 50 8.05 7.23 16.85
N GLU A 51 6.88 7.77 16.44
CA GLU A 51 5.86 7.06 15.70
C GLU A 51 5.12 7.93 14.68
N ILE A 52 4.64 7.30 13.61
CA ILE A 52 3.78 7.92 12.61
C ILE A 52 2.63 7.01 12.21
N TYR A 53 1.49 7.61 11.89
CA TYR A 53 0.28 6.92 11.49
C TYR A 53 -0.13 7.31 10.07
N PHE A 54 -0.46 6.31 9.27
CA PHE A 54 -1.03 6.47 7.95
C PHE A 54 -2.36 5.77 7.86
N LYS A 55 -3.30 6.38 7.14
CA LYS A 55 -4.43 5.61 6.62
C LYS A 55 -3.94 4.75 5.47
N TYR A 56 -4.09 3.43 5.58
CA TYR A 56 -3.58 2.48 4.60
C TYR A 56 -4.71 1.70 3.93
N VAL A 57 -4.65 1.64 2.60
CA VAL A 57 -5.60 0.87 1.77
C VAL A 57 -4.78 -0.02 0.83
N SER A 58 -4.80 -1.33 1.08
CA SER A 58 -4.22 -2.32 0.17
C SER A 58 -4.99 -2.38 -1.16
N VAL A 59 -4.23 -2.32 -2.26
CA VAL A 59 -4.77 -2.39 -3.63
C VAL A 59 -4.75 -3.83 -4.16
N GLY A 60 -3.76 -4.61 -3.75
CA GLY A 60 -3.65 -6.03 -4.06
C GLY A 60 -2.39 -6.63 -3.47
N THR A 61 -2.19 -7.91 -3.76
CA THR A 61 -1.04 -8.69 -3.33
C THR A 61 -0.43 -9.40 -4.53
N TYR A 62 0.90 -9.38 -4.61
CA TYR A 62 1.65 -10.13 -5.61
C TYR A 62 2.27 -11.36 -4.97
N SER A 63 2.01 -12.54 -5.54
CA SER A 63 2.63 -13.79 -5.11
C SER A 63 3.86 -14.07 -5.96
N LEU A 64 5.05 -14.06 -5.34
CA LEU A 64 6.29 -14.46 -6.01
C LEU A 64 6.32 -15.95 -6.37
N LYS A 65 5.58 -16.80 -5.64
CA LYS A 65 5.56 -18.26 -5.87
C LYS A 65 4.79 -18.63 -7.14
N SER A 66 3.68 -17.94 -7.39
CA SER A 66 2.78 -18.22 -8.52
C SER A 66 2.86 -17.16 -9.60
N GLU A 67 3.65 -16.11 -9.39
CA GLU A 67 3.81 -14.96 -10.30
C GLU A 67 2.48 -14.27 -10.64
N THR A 68 1.51 -14.32 -9.71
CA THR A 68 0.16 -13.80 -9.93
C THR A 68 -0.13 -12.57 -9.05
N TRP A 69 -0.88 -11.64 -9.63
CA TRP A 69 -1.48 -10.51 -8.91
C TRP A 69 -2.90 -10.86 -8.48
N MET A 70 -3.21 -10.65 -7.20
CA MET A 70 -4.57 -10.74 -6.68
C MET A 70 -5.00 -9.37 -6.15
N TRP A 71 -6.00 -8.78 -6.79
CA TRP A 71 -6.59 -7.53 -6.36
C TRP A 71 -7.26 -7.67 -4.98
N SER A 72 -7.11 -6.66 -4.13
CA SER A 72 -7.65 -6.68 -2.76
C SER A 72 -9.18 -6.79 -2.74
N TRP A 73 -9.88 -6.21 -3.72
CA TRP A 73 -11.33 -6.36 -3.86
C TRP A 73 -11.78 -7.77 -4.28
N PHE A 74 -10.88 -8.58 -4.85
CA PHE A 74 -11.15 -9.98 -5.20
C PHE A 74 -10.71 -10.97 -4.11
N ASN A 75 -9.79 -10.54 -3.24
CA ASN A 75 -9.29 -11.37 -2.17
C ASN A 75 -10.33 -11.46 -1.04
N LYS A 76 -10.97 -12.63 -0.90
CA LYS A 76 -11.97 -12.88 0.16
C LYS A 76 -11.41 -12.80 1.59
N TYR A 77 -10.08 -12.84 1.73
CA TYR A 77 -9.35 -12.70 2.98
C TYR A 77 -8.68 -11.34 3.13
N SER A 78 -8.78 -10.47 2.12
CA SER A 78 -8.42 -9.05 2.25
C SER A 78 -9.53 -8.36 3.03
N ILE A 79 -9.12 -7.53 3.99
CA ILE A 79 -10.03 -6.91 4.95
C ILE A 79 -10.66 -5.63 4.36
N LEU A 80 -10.18 -5.18 3.20
CA LEU A 80 -10.74 -4.02 2.51
C LEU A 80 -12.02 -4.33 1.75
N ILE A 81 -13.08 -3.68 2.24
CA ILE A 81 -14.38 -3.40 1.61
C ILE A 81 -14.89 -4.59 0.80
N LYS A 82 -15.60 -5.49 1.50
CA LYS A 82 -16.68 -6.26 0.88
C LYS A 82 -17.60 -5.23 0.23
N ILE A 83 -17.55 -5.09 -1.08
CA ILE A 83 -18.54 -4.31 -1.82
C ILE A 83 -19.90 -4.88 -1.40
N PHE A 84 -20.65 -4.12 -0.60
CA PHE A 84 -22.02 -4.46 -0.29
C PHE A 84 -22.74 -4.51 -1.64
N LYS A 85 -23.04 -5.73 -2.12
CA LYS A 85 -24.01 -5.93 -3.18
C LYS A 85 -25.35 -5.47 -2.63
N THR A 86 -25.69 -4.21 -2.83
CA THR A 86 -27.08 -3.77 -2.78
C THR A 86 -27.85 -4.61 -3.79
N HIS A 87 -28.77 -5.42 -3.27
CA HIS A 87 -29.73 -6.19 -4.08
C HIS A 87 -30.72 -5.24 -4.75
#